data_AF-A0A9X1PHA2-F1
#
_entry.id   AF-A0A9X1PHA2-F1
#
_cell.length_a   1.000
_cell.length_b   1.000
_cell.length_c   1.000
_cell.angle_alpha   90.00
_cell.angle_beta   90.00
_cell.angle_gamma   90.00
#
_symmetry.space_group_name_H-M   'P 1'
#
loop_
_entity.id
_entity.type
_entity.pdbx_description
1 polymer ?
#
loop_
_entity_poly.entity_id
_entity_poly.type
_entity_poly.pdbx_seq_one_letter_code
_entity_poly.pdbx_strand_id
1 'polypeptide(L)'
;MGTRATSGSCWTNGIPSPTLVDMYENLDGSPFDWNKVIPGFSAMTTDQESALFSDSTKVQKAYQNRDLRLQASVIIPYAKYTGASNVVYTLGWPYKGSAAPFRHIQNNWNANAIYVWRKFVSVGDESLLRENGPIDFAVIRLADVLLMYAEARTQHLAAEGLSYSLSADGRSLAQANNSPILEFTGRTLKTRRFQTRDYLWPIPQAEIDQNNLLPQNPGWE
;
A
#
# COMPACT_ATOMS: atom_id res chain seq x y z
N MET A 1 7.99 3.47 9.61
CA MET A 1 6.74 3.84 8.92
C MET A 1 5.95 4.77 9.84
N GLY A 2 5.13 5.68 9.33
CA GLY A 2 4.30 6.55 10.17
C GLY A 2 4.03 7.93 9.56
N THR A 3 3.59 8.86 10.40
CA THR A 3 3.23 10.23 10.01
C THR A 3 3.69 11.24 11.06
N ARG A 4 3.54 12.54 10.80
CA ARG A 4 3.86 13.58 11.78
C ARG A 4 2.91 13.58 12.98
N ALA A 5 1.78 12.86 12.88
CA ALA A 5 0.88 12.62 14.00
C ALA A 5 1.36 11.48 14.92
N THR A 6 2.21 10.57 14.43
CA THR A 6 2.79 9.48 15.24
C THR A 6 3.81 10.03 16.22
N SER A 7 3.88 9.46 17.42
CA SER A 7 4.90 9.82 18.41
C SER A 7 6.33 9.67 17.83
N GLY A 8 7.23 10.58 18.22
CA GLY A 8 8.54 10.75 17.58
C GLY A 8 8.56 11.54 16.26
N SER A 9 7.42 12.08 15.79
CA SER A 9 7.30 12.85 14.53
C SER A 9 7.88 12.09 13.33
N CYS A 10 7.22 10.98 12.98
CA CYS A 10 7.66 10.06 11.94
C CYS A 10 7.51 10.62 10.52
N TRP A 11 8.18 9.96 9.56
CA TRP A 11 8.09 10.30 8.13
C TRP A 11 7.23 9.31 7.35
N THR A 12 6.56 9.84 6.33
CA THR A 12 5.69 9.09 5.43
C THR A 12 6.44 8.73 4.15
N ASN A 13 7.39 7.79 4.26
CA ASN A 13 8.22 7.35 3.13
C ASN A 13 7.64 6.13 2.40
N GLY A 14 6.86 5.30 3.09
CA GLY A 14 6.10 4.20 2.48
C GLY A 14 4.63 4.61 2.35
N ILE A 15 4.07 4.48 1.14
CA ILE A 15 2.70 4.89 0.82
C ILE A 15 1.97 3.68 0.20
N PRO A 16 0.85 3.23 0.78
CA PRO A 16 -0.02 2.25 0.14
C PRO A 16 -0.56 2.80 -1.18
N SER A 17 -0.46 2.04 -2.28
CA SER A 17 -1.07 2.41 -3.55
C SER A 17 -2.60 2.22 -3.51
N PRO A 18 -3.39 3.02 -4.26
CA PRO A 18 -4.82 2.77 -4.45
C PRO A 18 -5.13 1.36 -4.94
N THR A 19 -4.33 0.81 -5.86
CA THR A 19 -4.47 -0.58 -6.33
C THR A 19 -4.44 -1.59 -5.18
N LEU A 20 -3.54 -1.42 -4.20
CA LEU A 20 -3.48 -2.29 -3.02
C LEU A 20 -4.74 -2.14 -2.15
N VAL A 21 -5.25 -0.92 -1.99
CA VAL A 21 -6.46 -0.66 -1.21
C VAL A 21 -7.69 -1.27 -1.91
N ASP A 22 -7.74 -1.22 -3.22
CA ASP A 22 -8.84 -1.77 -4.03
C ASP A 22 -8.81 -3.31 -4.10
N MET A 23 -7.64 -3.94 -3.94
CA MET A 23 -7.49 -5.40 -3.86
C MET A 23 -8.16 -6.03 -2.63
N TYR A 24 -8.43 -5.27 -1.57
CA TYR A 24 -9.18 -5.82 -0.43
C TYR A 24 -10.62 -6.10 -0.85
N GLU A 25 -11.12 -7.28 -0.55
CA GLU A 25 -12.49 -7.67 -0.88
C GLU A 25 -13.51 -6.88 -0.05
N ASN A 26 -14.78 -7.01 -0.43
CA ASN A 26 -15.89 -6.67 0.44
C ASN A 26 -15.99 -7.70 1.58
N LEU A 27 -16.76 -7.37 2.62
CA LEU A 27 -16.93 -8.25 3.78
C LEU A 27 -17.55 -9.62 3.43
N ASP A 28 -18.31 -9.69 2.34
CA ASP A 28 -18.90 -10.92 1.80
C ASP A 28 -17.94 -11.75 0.93
N GLY A 29 -16.68 -11.32 0.77
CA GLY A 29 -15.68 -11.94 -0.10
C GLY A 29 -15.83 -11.58 -1.58
N SER A 30 -16.79 -10.74 -1.96
CA SER A 30 -16.90 -10.29 -3.35
C SER A 30 -15.78 -9.29 -3.69
N PRO A 31 -15.27 -9.27 -4.94
CA PRO A 31 -14.33 -8.26 -5.37
C PRO A 31 -14.90 -6.85 -5.24
N PHE A 32 -14.08 -5.93 -4.75
CA PHE A 32 -14.45 -4.53 -4.66
C PHE A 32 -14.47 -3.87 -6.05
N ASP A 33 -15.45 -2.99 -6.26
CA ASP A 33 -15.61 -2.24 -7.51
C ASP A 33 -16.18 -0.85 -7.18
N TRP A 34 -15.39 0.19 -7.48
CA TRP A 34 -15.79 1.57 -7.26
C TRP A 34 -17.09 1.95 -7.98
N ASN A 35 -17.37 1.42 -9.17
CA ASN A 35 -18.60 1.74 -9.91
C ASN A 35 -19.86 1.17 -9.25
N LYS A 36 -19.74 0.07 -8.50
CA LYS A 36 -20.87 -0.50 -7.74
C LYS A 36 -21.19 0.33 -6.51
N VAL A 37 -20.18 0.94 -5.91
CA VAL A 37 -20.33 1.79 -4.72
C VAL A 37 -20.75 3.20 -5.11
N ILE A 38 -20.15 3.73 -6.18
CA ILE A 38 -20.35 5.08 -6.70
C ILE A 38 -20.56 4.96 -8.22
N PRO A 39 -21.82 4.94 -8.68
CA PRO A 39 -22.12 4.81 -10.10
C PRO A 39 -21.39 5.86 -10.96
N GLY A 40 -20.67 5.40 -11.98
CA GLY A 40 -19.91 6.26 -12.90
C GLY A 40 -18.53 6.72 -12.38
N PHE A 41 -18.05 6.17 -11.26
CA PHE A 41 -16.72 6.48 -10.71
C PHE A 41 -15.61 6.38 -11.75
N SER A 42 -15.54 5.30 -12.53
CA SER A 42 -14.47 5.10 -13.51
C SER A 42 -14.49 6.10 -14.68
N ALA A 43 -15.56 6.87 -14.83
CA ALA A 43 -15.68 7.94 -15.83
C ALA A 43 -15.40 9.33 -15.24
N MET A 44 -15.09 9.43 -13.95
CA MET A 44 -14.79 10.70 -13.30
C MET A 44 -13.43 11.24 -13.76
N THR A 45 -13.32 12.57 -13.82
CA THR A 45 -12.03 13.25 -13.92
C THR A 45 -11.34 13.28 -12.57
N THR A 46 -10.03 13.53 -12.54
CA THR A 46 -9.27 13.69 -11.29
C THR A 46 -9.83 14.77 -10.38
N ASP A 47 -10.41 15.84 -10.95
CA ASP A 47 -11.03 16.91 -10.16
C ASP A 47 -12.37 16.47 -9.56
N GLN A 48 -13.15 15.67 -10.30
CA GLN A 48 -14.39 15.07 -9.81
C GLN A 48 -14.10 14.06 -8.69
N GLU A 49 -13.08 13.22 -8.86
CA GLU A 49 -12.61 12.31 -7.80
C GLU A 49 -12.11 13.10 -6.58
N SER A 50 -11.29 14.13 -6.78
CA SER A 50 -10.82 14.99 -5.68
C SER A 50 -11.96 15.64 -4.91
N ALA A 51 -13.00 16.13 -5.61
CA ALA A 51 -14.20 16.67 -4.99
C ALA A 51 -14.99 15.61 -4.21
N LEU A 52 -15.14 14.40 -4.77
CA LEU A 52 -15.76 13.27 -4.09
C LEU A 52 -15.00 12.91 -2.80
N PHE A 53 -13.67 12.81 -2.89
CA PHE A 53 -12.81 12.47 -1.76
C PHE A 53 -12.72 13.56 -0.69
N SER A 54 -13.22 14.77 -0.97
CA SER A 54 -13.33 15.86 0.02
C SER A 54 -14.58 15.78 0.90
N ASP A 55 -15.54 14.90 0.56
CA ASP A 55 -16.78 14.67 1.32
C ASP A 55 -16.66 13.41 2.18
N SER A 56 -16.46 13.60 3.49
CA SER A 56 -16.28 12.49 4.44
C SER A 56 -17.46 11.51 4.47
N THR A 57 -18.68 11.96 4.21
CA THR A 57 -19.88 11.11 4.32
C THR A 57 -19.95 10.13 3.16
N LYS A 58 -19.59 10.56 1.95
CA LYS A 58 -19.56 9.69 0.77
C LYS A 58 -18.40 8.70 0.86
N VAL A 59 -17.24 9.19 1.27
CA VAL A 59 -16.02 8.38 1.29
C VAL A 59 -16.09 7.32 2.37
N GLN A 60 -16.53 7.64 3.59
CA GLN A 60 -16.61 6.64 4.66
C GLN A 60 -17.54 5.48 4.32
N LYS A 61 -18.66 5.74 3.64
CA LYS A 61 -19.59 4.69 3.19
C LYS A 61 -18.91 3.68 2.26
N ALA A 62 -18.00 4.12 1.39
CA ALA A 62 -17.27 3.24 0.47
C ALA A 62 -16.35 2.23 1.18
N TYR A 63 -15.95 2.53 2.42
CA TYR A 63 -15.01 1.69 3.19
C TYR A 63 -15.66 0.89 4.32
N GLN A 64 -16.96 1.07 4.59
CA GLN A 64 -17.65 0.41 5.71
C GLN A 64 -17.82 -1.10 5.52
N ASN A 65 -18.08 -1.56 4.29
CA ASN A 65 -18.34 -2.97 3.98
C ASN A 65 -17.13 -3.69 3.37
N ARG A 66 -15.92 -3.30 3.79
CA ARG A 66 -14.66 -3.86 3.29
C ARG A 66 -14.08 -4.86 4.28
N ASP A 67 -13.19 -5.71 3.78
CA ASP A 67 -12.42 -6.63 4.61
C ASP A 67 -11.73 -5.90 5.78
N LEU A 68 -11.87 -6.44 7.00
CA LEU A 68 -11.32 -5.86 8.22
C LEU A 68 -9.80 -5.69 8.18
N ARG A 69 -9.10 -6.51 7.38
CA ARG A 69 -7.65 -6.43 7.15
C ARG A 69 -7.25 -5.12 6.48
N LEU A 70 -8.16 -4.45 5.74
CA LEU A 70 -7.91 -3.15 5.13
C LEU A 70 -7.59 -2.11 6.20
N GLN A 71 -8.49 -1.90 7.15
CA GLN A 71 -8.31 -0.90 8.21
C GLN A 71 -7.26 -1.31 9.24
N ALA A 72 -6.98 -2.61 9.38
CA ALA A 72 -5.82 -3.09 10.15
C ALA A 72 -4.48 -2.76 9.48
N SER A 73 -4.46 -2.61 8.15
CA SER A 73 -3.24 -2.42 7.37
C SER A 73 -2.99 -0.97 6.97
N VAL A 74 -4.05 -0.23 6.63
CA VAL A 74 -4.01 1.11 6.05
C VAL A 74 -5.00 2.02 6.79
N ILE A 75 -4.60 3.26 7.05
CA ILE A 75 -5.51 4.31 7.49
C ILE A 75 -6.20 4.86 6.24
N ILE A 76 -7.49 4.56 6.11
CA ILE A 76 -8.34 5.02 5.01
C ILE A 76 -8.74 6.50 5.19
N PRO A 77 -9.17 7.20 4.12
CA PRO A 77 -9.67 8.56 4.22
C PRO A 77 -10.76 8.70 5.29
N TYR A 78 -10.61 9.73 6.13
CA TYR A 78 -11.45 10.05 7.28
C TYR A 78 -11.56 8.96 8.36
N ALA A 79 -10.74 7.90 8.32
CA ALA A 79 -10.56 7.05 9.50
C ALA A 79 -9.79 7.82 10.58
N LYS A 80 -10.12 7.48 11.83
CA LYS A 80 -9.48 8.06 13.01
C LYS A 80 -8.18 7.32 13.32
N TYR A 81 -7.18 8.08 13.73
CA TYR A 81 -5.89 7.58 14.19
C TYR A 81 -5.48 8.32 15.46
N THR A 82 -5.24 7.58 16.54
CA THR A 82 -4.73 8.16 17.78
C THR A 82 -3.22 8.30 17.68
N GLY A 83 -2.77 9.54 17.52
CA GLY A 83 -1.36 9.91 17.45
C GLY A 83 -0.77 10.28 18.82
N ALA A 84 0.39 10.93 18.79
CA ALA A 84 1.14 11.37 19.97
C ALA A 84 0.25 12.12 20.98
N SER A 85 0.55 11.96 22.27
CA SER A 85 -0.24 12.54 23.37
C SER A 85 -1.72 12.17 23.34
N ASN A 86 -2.03 11.00 22.77
CA ASN A 86 -3.38 10.47 22.56
C ASN A 86 -4.33 11.40 21.79
N VAL A 87 -3.78 12.29 20.95
CA VAL A 87 -4.59 13.16 20.10
C VAL A 87 -5.14 12.36 18.93
N VAL A 88 -6.45 12.45 18.70
CA VAL A 88 -7.11 11.79 17.57
C VAL A 88 -7.03 12.67 16.33
N TYR A 89 -6.44 12.12 15.28
CA TYR A 89 -6.34 12.70 13.94
C TYR A 89 -7.20 11.95 12.93
N THR A 90 -7.47 12.57 11.79
CA THR A 90 -8.18 11.95 10.66
C THR A 90 -7.38 12.11 9.37
N LEU A 91 -7.42 11.12 8.47
CA LEU A 91 -6.83 11.27 7.13
C LEU A 91 -7.79 12.06 6.22
N GLY A 92 -7.85 13.38 6.40
CA GLY A 92 -8.75 14.23 5.61
C GLY A 92 -8.13 14.78 4.33
N TRP A 93 -8.93 14.84 3.27
CA TRP A 93 -8.59 15.46 1.98
C TRP A 93 -9.50 16.67 1.70
N PRO A 94 -8.98 17.78 1.13
CA PRO A 94 -7.56 18.16 1.13
C PRO A 94 -7.02 18.31 2.56
N TYR A 95 -5.69 18.31 2.73
CA TYR A 95 -5.09 18.57 4.04
C TYR A 95 -5.40 19.99 4.51
N LYS A 96 -6.00 20.14 5.71
CA LYS A 96 -6.41 21.43 6.28
C LYS A 96 -5.61 21.86 7.51
N GLY A 97 -4.67 21.03 7.97
CA GLY A 97 -3.88 21.31 9.17
C GLY A 97 -4.04 20.26 10.27
N SER A 98 -3.00 20.12 11.10
CA SER A 98 -2.95 19.19 12.23
C SER A 98 -3.53 19.75 13.53
N ALA A 99 -3.80 21.05 13.59
CA ALA A 99 -4.46 21.70 14.72
C ALA A 99 -5.97 21.50 14.71
N ALA A 100 -6.62 21.74 15.85
CA ALA A 100 -8.07 21.88 15.91
C ALA A 100 -8.53 23.07 15.02
N PRO A 101 -9.72 23.01 14.39
CA PRO A 101 -10.73 21.95 14.53
C PRO A 101 -10.51 20.73 13.62
N PHE A 102 -9.60 20.81 12.65
CA PHE A 102 -9.49 19.78 11.60
C PHE A 102 -8.82 18.49 12.10
N ARG A 103 -7.70 18.61 12.83
CA ARG A 103 -6.90 17.45 13.26
C ARG A 103 -6.59 16.49 12.10
N HIS A 104 -6.16 17.01 10.95
CA HIS A 104 -5.75 16.13 9.85
C HIS A 104 -4.37 15.52 10.13
N ILE A 105 -4.16 14.29 9.67
CA ILE A 105 -2.87 13.62 9.72
C ILE A 105 -1.89 14.35 8.80
N GLN A 106 -0.93 15.05 9.41
CA GLN A 106 0.16 15.67 8.66
C GLN A 106 1.17 14.61 8.22
N ASN A 107 1.56 14.66 6.95
CA ASN A 107 2.52 13.75 6.33
C ASN A 107 3.50 14.53 5.41
N ASN A 108 4.46 13.83 4.80
CA ASN A 108 5.47 14.48 3.94
C ASN A 108 4.91 14.93 2.57
N TRP A 109 3.70 14.51 2.22
CA TRP A 109 3.06 14.67 0.92
C TRP A 109 1.68 15.33 1.09
N ASN A 110 1.54 16.34 1.96
CA ASN A 110 0.24 16.96 2.28
C ASN A 110 -0.49 17.56 1.07
N ALA A 111 0.22 17.80 -0.04
CA ALA A 111 -0.35 18.27 -1.30
C ALA A 111 -0.95 17.15 -2.17
N ASN A 112 -0.82 15.89 -1.74
CA ASN A 112 -1.21 14.70 -2.47
C ASN A 112 -2.22 13.86 -1.68
N ALA A 113 -3.18 13.28 -2.39
CA ALA A 113 -4.18 12.39 -1.85
C ALA A 113 -3.57 10.98 -1.67
N ILE A 114 -2.89 10.76 -0.54
CA ILE A 114 -2.20 9.50 -0.25
C ILE A 114 -2.80 8.75 0.93
N TYR A 115 -2.81 7.43 0.85
CA TYR A 115 -3.03 6.57 2.01
C TYR A 115 -1.81 6.57 2.92
N VAL A 116 -1.99 6.16 4.17
CA VAL A 116 -0.88 5.95 5.11
C VAL A 116 -1.00 4.60 5.80
N TRP A 117 0.12 3.96 6.10
CA TRP A 117 0.14 2.66 6.77
C TRP A 117 -0.43 2.73 8.20
N ARG A 118 -1.23 1.74 8.59
CA ARG A 118 -1.66 1.49 9.98
C ARG A 118 -0.84 0.39 10.65
N LYS A 119 -0.48 -0.65 9.90
CA LYS A 119 0.29 -1.79 10.40
C LYS A 119 1.70 -1.37 10.78
N PHE A 120 2.18 -1.82 11.94
CA PHE A 120 3.48 -1.48 12.52
C PHE A 120 3.70 0.03 12.77
N VAL A 121 2.62 0.82 12.83
CA VAL A 121 2.66 2.21 13.26
C VAL A 121 2.10 2.30 14.67
N SER A 122 2.86 2.86 15.60
CA SER A 122 2.47 3.02 17.00
C SER A 122 1.23 3.91 17.14
N VAL A 123 0.47 3.68 18.20
CA VAL A 123 -0.72 4.44 18.57
C VAL A 123 -0.44 5.20 19.86
N GLY A 124 -0.92 6.44 19.97
CA GLY A 124 -0.71 7.20 21.19
C GLY A 124 0.79 7.42 21.45
N ASP A 125 1.18 7.10 22.67
CA ASP A 125 2.56 7.18 23.16
C ASP A 125 3.19 5.79 23.38
N GLU A 126 2.70 4.75 22.70
CA GLU A 126 3.26 3.37 22.76
C GLU A 126 4.77 3.32 22.45
N SER A 127 5.26 4.24 21.62
CA SER A 127 6.68 4.40 21.31
C SER A 127 7.03 5.87 21.19
N LEU A 128 7.93 6.36 22.03
CA LEU A 128 8.34 7.77 22.07
C LEU A 128 9.41 8.12 21.03
N LEU A 129 10.17 7.13 20.57
CA LEU A 129 11.26 7.30 19.61
C LEU A 129 10.84 6.84 18.22
N ARG A 130 11.22 7.63 17.21
CA ARG A 130 11.00 7.33 15.79
C ARG A 130 11.94 6.25 15.29
N GLU A 131 13.19 6.30 15.73
CA GLU A 131 14.31 5.49 15.24
C GLU A 131 14.42 4.14 15.98
N ASN A 132 13.77 4.01 17.13
CA ASN A 132 13.89 2.83 18.00
C ASN A 132 12.55 2.46 18.64
N GLY A 133 11.56 2.16 17.80
CA GLY A 133 10.27 1.63 18.25
C GLY A 133 10.32 0.11 18.42
N PRO A 134 9.67 -0.48 19.44
CA PRO A 134 9.66 -1.92 19.68
C PRO A 134 8.75 -2.64 18.69
N ILE A 135 9.13 -2.67 17.40
CA ILE A 135 8.37 -3.36 16.36
C ILE A 135 8.85 -4.81 16.27
N ASP A 136 7.92 -5.75 16.47
CA ASP A 136 8.14 -7.17 16.20
C ASP A 136 7.87 -7.46 14.71
N PHE A 137 8.94 -7.51 13.92
CA PHE A 137 8.87 -7.85 12.50
C PHE A 137 8.92 -9.37 12.32
N ALA A 138 7.75 -9.97 12.07
CA ALA A 138 7.67 -11.39 11.76
C ALA A 138 8.42 -11.73 10.46
N VAL A 139 9.49 -12.54 10.57
CA VAL A 139 10.22 -13.08 9.41
C VAL A 139 9.50 -14.30 8.82
N ILE A 140 8.94 -15.15 9.69
CA ILE A 140 8.13 -16.32 9.32
C ILE A 140 6.91 -16.35 10.24
N ARG A 141 5.74 -16.61 9.68
CA ARG A 141 4.49 -16.76 10.43
C ARG A 141 3.66 -17.89 9.85
N LEU A 142 2.87 -18.54 10.70
CA LEU A 142 2.08 -19.72 10.33
C LEU A 142 1.17 -19.48 9.11
N ALA A 143 0.56 -18.30 9.01
CA ALA A 143 -0.29 -17.98 7.88
C ALA A 143 0.45 -17.99 6.53
N ASP A 144 1.73 -17.62 6.50
CA ASP A 144 2.52 -17.65 5.26
C ASP A 144 2.88 -19.09 4.90
N VAL A 145 3.16 -19.95 5.88
CA VAL A 145 3.37 -21.40 5.68
C VAL A 145 2.12 -22.06 5.10
N LEU A 146 0.95 -21.72 5.63
CA LEU A 146 -0.33 -22.25 5.14
C LEU A 146 -0.63 -21.78 3.71
N LEU A 147 -0.33 -20.52 3.37
CA LEU A 147 -0.50 -20.00 2.02
C LEU A 147 0.47 -20.63 1.01
N MET A 148 1.75 -20.80 1.38
CA MET A 148 2.73 -21.52 0.56
C MET A 148 2.29 -22.97 0.32
N TYR A 149 1.76 -23.64 1.35
CA TYR A 149 1.23 -24.99 1.21
C TYR A 149 0.01 -25.03 0.26
N ALA A 150 -0.92 -24.07 0.38
CA ALA A 150 -2.09 -23.98 -0.49
C ALA A 150 -1.70 -23.76 -1.96
N GLU A 151 -0.73 -22.87 -2.23
CA GLU A 151 -0.20 -22.62 -3.57
C GLU A 151 0.47 -23.87 -4.15
N ALA A 152 1.40 -24.48 -3.40
CA ALA A 152 2.10 -25.69 -3.83
C ALA A 152 1.14 -26.85 -4.11
N ARG A 153 0.13 -27.04 -3.26
CA ARG A 153 -0.91 -28.06 -3.47
C ARG A 153 -1.74 -27.77 -4.71
N THR A 154 -2.09 -26.51 -4.97
CA THR A 154 -2.83 -26.12 -6.17
C THR A 154 -2.01 -26.37 -7.44
N GLN A 155 -0.71 -26.04 -7.44
CA GLN A 155 0.18 -26.31 -8.57
C GLN A 155 0.37 -27.81 -8.81
N HIS A 156 0.51 -28.60 -7.74
CA HIS A 156 0.61 -30.06 -7.83
C HIS A 156 -0.65 -30.68 -8.47
N LEU A 157 -1.84 -30.30 -7.99
CA LEU A 157 -3.11 -30.78 -8.54
C LEU A 157 -3.32 -30.31 -9.99
N ALA A 158 -2.87 -29.11 -10.34
CA ALA A 158 -2.95 -28.60 -11.71
C ALA A 158 -2.03 -29.40 -12.66
N ALA A 159 -0.83 -29.77 -12.21
CA ALA A 159 0.08 -30.62 -12.96
C ALA A 159 -0.48 -32.04 -13.19
N GLU A 160 -1.31 -32.55 -12.27
CA GLU A 160 -2.02 -33.82 -12.41
C GLU A 160 -3.32 -33.72 -13.23
N GLY A 161 -3.69 -32.52 -13.70
CA GLY A 161 -4.93 -32.28 -14.46
C GLY A 161 -6.20 -32.32 -13.61
N LEU A 162 -6.08 -32.30 -12.28
CA LEU A 162 -7.19 -32.39 -11.32
C LEU A 162 -7.73 -31.02 -10.89
N SER A 163 -7.04 -29.92 -11.24
CA SER A 163 -7.51 -28.56 -10.98
C SER A 163 -7.22 -27.60 -12.14
N TYR A 164 -8.06 -26.57 -12.29
CA TYR A 164 -7.84 -25.46 -13.21
C TYR A 164 -6.50 -24.78 -12.87
N SER A 165 -5.65 -24.58 -13.88
CA SER A 165 -4.35 -23.94 -13.71
C SER A 165 -4.51 -22.49 -13.25
N LEU A 166 -3.95 -22.12 -12.10
CA LEU A 166 -3.62 -20.72 -11.84
C LEU A 166 -2.47 -20.36 -12.79
N SER A 167 -2.70 -19.42 -13.70
CA SER A 167 -1.58 -18.75 -14.36
C SER A 167 -0.89 -17.89 -13.29
N ALA A 168 0.15 -18.43 -12.66
CA ALA A 168 1.12 -17.62 -11.93
C ALA A 168 2.05 -16.97 -12.98
N ASP A 169 1.50 -16.11 -13.83
CA ASP A 169 2.27 -15.45 -14.86
C ASP A 169 2.94 -14.20 -14.27
N GLY A 170 4.23 -14.32 -13.96
CA GLY A 170 5.12 -13.19 -13.65
C GLY A 170 5.16 -12.11 -14.74
N ARG A 171 4.50 -12.33 -15.90
CA ARG A 171 4.23 -11.33 -16.94
C ARG A 171 3.33 -10.18 -16.44
N SER A 172 2.43 -10.44 -15.50
CA SER A 172 1.56 -9.42 -14.89
C SER A 172 2.34 -8.39 -14.06
N LEU A 173 3.44 -8.80 -13.41
CA LEU A 173 4.28 -7.93 -12.59
C LEU A 173 5.06 -6.92 -13.43
N ALA A 174 5.60 -7.32 -14.58
CA ALA A 174 6.29 -6.41 -15.49
C ALA A 174 5.34 -5.35 -16.10
N GLN A 175 4.10 -5.73 -16.39
CA GLN A 175 3.07 -4.76 -16.81
C GLN A 175 2.67 -3.84 -15.66
N ALA A 176 2.40 -4.37 -14.45
CA ALA A 176 2.05 -3.58 -13.28
C ALA A 176 3.17 -2.61 -12.83
N ASN A 177 4.43 -3.00 -13.01
CA ASN A 177 5.60 -2.20 -12.68
C ASN A 177 6.02 -1.20 -13.78
N ASN A 178 5.26 -1.10 -14.87
CA ASN A 178 5.36 -0.01 -15.84
C ASN A 178 4.13 0.92 -15.82
N SER A 179 3.21 0.71 -14.87
CA SER A 179 2.00 1.51 -14.73
C SER A 179 2.20 2.74 -13.83
N PRO A 180 1.38 3.80 -14.01
CA PRO A 180 1.35 4.95 -13.11
C PRO A 180 1.07 4.54 -11.66
N ILE A 181 1.76 5.18 -10.72
CA ILE A 181 1.41 5.21 -9.31
C ILE A 181 0.45 6.38 -9.13
N LEU A 182 -0.76 6.08 -8.66
CA LEU A 182 -1.83 7.05 -8.50
C LEU A 182 -1.98 7.48 -7.03
N GLU A 183 -2.47 8.70 -6.85
CA GLU A 183 -3.19 9.15 -5.65
C GLU A 183 -4.56 8.46 -5.57
N PHE A 184 -5.21 8.49 -4.42
CA PHE A 184 -6.59 7.97 -4.32
C PHE A 184 -7.62 8.84 -5.04
N THR A 185 -7.21 9.98 -5.61
CA THR A 185 -8.00 10.86 -6.49
C THR A 185 -7.70 10.63 -7.97
N GLY A 186 -6.97 9.57 -8.31
CA GLY A 186 -6.64 9.23 -9.70
C GLY A 186 -5.49 10.04 -10.30
N ARG A 187 -4.97 11.07 -9.59
CA ARG A 187 -3.82 11.85 -10.06
C ARG A 187 -2.54 11.01 -10.06
N THR A 188 -1.72 11.12 -11.11
CA THR A 188 -0.44 10.41 -11.19
C THR A 188 0.62 11.08 -10.29
N LEU A 189 1.22 10.30 -9.39
CA LEU A 189 2.37 10.69 -8.58
C LEU A 189 3.69 10.46 -9.31
N LYS A 190 3.87 9.24 -9.83
CA LYS A 190 5.09 8.80 -10.49
C LYS A 190 4.78 7.62 -11.41
N THR A 191 5.49 7.50 -12.52
CA THR A 191 5.39 6.30 -13.37
C THR A 191 6.57 5.39 -13.10
N ARG A 192 6.31 4.11 -12.81
CA ARG A 192 7.36 3.10 -12.63
C ARG A 192 7.92 2.68 -13.99
N ARG A 193 9.17 2.24 -14.00
CA ARG A 193 9.79 1.58 -15.16
C ARG A 193 10.42 0.29 -14.68
N PHE A 194 10.12 -0.80 -15.37
CA PHE A 194 10.65 -2.13 -15.10
C PHE A 194 11.01 -2.81 -16.41
N GLN A 195 12.24 -3.28 -16.50
CA GLN A 195 12.83 -3.95 -17.64
C GLN A 195 13.23 -5.37 -17.24
N THR A 196 13.48 -6.24 -18.22
CA THR A 196 13.89 -7.63 -17.95
C THR A 196 15.18 -7.72 -17.12
N ARG A 197 16.09 -6.76 -17.21
CA ARG A 197 17.30 -6.75 -16.36
C ARG A 197 16.98 -6.58 -14.87
N ASP A 198 15.87 -5.95 -14.52
CA ASP A 198 15.50 -5.61 -13.14
C ASP A 198 15.00 -6.81 -12.34
N TYR A 199 14.92 -8.01 -12.95
CA TYR A 199 14.71 -9.27 -12.23
C TYR A 199 15.91 -9.67 -11.37
N LEU A 200 17.12 -9.19 -11.72
CA LEU A 200 18.34 -9.42 -10.96
C LEU A 200 18.97 -8.08 -10.57
N TRP A 201 19.55 -8.02 -9.39
CA TRP A 201 20.31 -6.84 -8.96
C TRP A 201 21.67 -6.81 -9.65
N PRO A 202 22.22 -5.63 -10.01
CA PRO A 202 23.60 -5.56 -10.48
C PRO A 202 24.56 -6.01 -9.37
N ILE A 203 25.56 -6.81 -9.74
CA ILE A 203 26.71 -7.07 -8.88
C ILE A 203 27.51 -5.75 -8.79
N PRO A 204 27.88 -5.28 -7.59
CA PRO A 204 28.63 -4.04 -7.44
C PRO A 204 29.93 -4.05 -8.25
N GLN A 205 30.18 -2.98 -9.01
CA GLN A 205 31.33 -2.90 -9.93
C GLN A 205 32.66 -3.14 -9.21
N ALA A 206 32.81 -2.65 -7.98
CA ALA A 206 34.02 -2.84 -7.17
C ALA A 206 34.34 -4.32 -6.88
N GLU A 207 33.34 -5.20 -6.85
CA GLU A 207 33.54 -6.65 -6.67
C GLU A 207 33.99 -7.31 -7.97
N ILE A 208 33.48 -6.85 -9.12
CA ILE A 208 33.88 -7.32 -10.45
C ILE A 208 35.32 -6.89 -10.76
N ASP A 209 35.67 -5.64 -10.43
CA ASP A 209 37.02 -5.10 -10.64
C ASP A 209 38.09 -5.86 -9.83
N GLN A 210 37.71 -6.51 -8.73
CA GLN A 210 38.60 -7.34 -7.90
C GLN A 210 38.73 -8.78 -8.40
N ASN A 211 37.75 -9.29 -9.15
CA ASN A 211 37.74 -10.66 -9.63
C ASN A 211 37.30 -10.74 -11.09
N ASN A 212 38.29 -10.78 -11.98
CA ASN A 212 38.09 -10.89 -13.43
C ASN A 212 37.37 -12.18 -13.88
N LEU A 213 37.11 -13.14 -12.98
CA LEU A 213 36.32 -14.35 -13.24
C LEU A 213 34.85 -14.23 -12.82
N LEU A 214 34.44 -13.11 -12.22
CA LEU A 214 33.07 -12.87 -11.78
C LEU A 214 32.29 -12.10 -12.88
N PRO A 215 31.45 -12.78 -13.68
CA PRO A 215 30.64 -12.10 -14.69
C PRO A 215 29.50 -11.30 -14.05
N GLN A 216 29.05 -10.26 -14.73
CA GLN A 216 27.89 -9.46 -14.32
C GLN A 216 26.57 -10.20 -14.57
N ASN A 217 25.51 -9.82 -13.85
CA ASN A 217 24.16 -10.27 -14.12
C ASN A 217 23.65 -9.73 -15.48
N PRO A 218 22.86 -10.51 -16.25
CA PRO A 218 22.42 -10.13 -17.58
C PRO A 218 21.76 -8.74 -17.66
N GLY A 219 22.24 -7.91 -18.57
CA GLY A 219 21.67 -6.58 -18.86
C GLY A 219 22.13 -5.44 -17.92
N TRP A 220 23.10 -5.73 -17.05
CA TRP A 220 23.80 -4.76 -16.19
C TRP A 220 25.27 -4.55 -16.56
N GLU A 221 25.73 -5.20 -17.62
CA GLU A 221 27.04 -4.98 -18.23
C GLU A 221 27.16 -3.67 -19.02
#